data_AF-A0A6A5U1R5-F1
#
_entry.id   AF-A0A6A5U1R5-F1
#
_cell.length_a   1.000
_cell.length_b   1.000
_cell.length_c   1.000
_cell.angle_alpha   90.00
_cell.angle_beta   90.00
_cell.angle_gamma   90.00
#
_symmetry.space_group_name_H-M   'P 1'
#
loop_
_entity.id
_entity.type
_entity.pdbx_description
1 polymer ?
#
loop_
_entity_poly.entity_id
_entity_poly.type
_entity_poly.pdbx_seq_one_letter_code
_entity_poly.pdbx_strand_id
1 'polypeptide(L)'
;MSDSQQRRPLGQQMLRGIGIFQVIVAFPAMCILGYFALDQLFWPQLRYYYFFMDLMTAFIAAGIVFIVYVQRKAIVTTYQTLLFETSKTLFATALWLWLILDSAFGPWQNDWDEHRWNPGREEMVAWRVRSAALAIIVLVILFYPSLGYTYMVWKSEYERVEGGDDGGRGEERTERTPLLAEENVIV
;
A
#
# COMPACT_ATOMS: atom_id res chain seq x y z
N MET A 1 -16.97 -36.32 11.51
CA MET A 1 -17.33 -34.98 11.02
C MET A 1 -16.16 -34.05 11.32
N SER A 2 -15.20 -33.97 10.41
CA SER A 2 -14.01 -33.14 10.56
C SER A 2 -14.37 -31.69 10.23
N ASP A 3 -14.28 -30.82 11.22
CA ASP A 3 -14.19 -29.37 11.03
C ASP A 3 -12.91 -29.06 10.23
N SER A 4 -13.02 -29.14 8.90
CA SER A 4 -12.13 -28.41 8.00
C SER A 4 -12.50 -26.94 8.08
N GLN A 5 -12.21 -26.35 9.25
CA GLN A 5 -12.15 -24.92 9.44
C GLN A 5 -11.27 -24.37 8.34
N GLN A 6 -11.96 -23.74 7.41
CA GLN A 6 -11.54 -22.98 6.27
C GLN A 6 -10.47 -21.97 6.71
N ARG A 7 -9.22 -22.43 6.83
CA ARG A 7 -8.04 -21.61 7.11
C ARG A 7 -7.84 -20.70 5.91
N ARG A 8 -8.52 -19.55 5.92
CA ARG A 8 -8.13 -18.41 5.10
C ARG A 8 -6.63 -18.21 5.33
N PRO A 9 -5.81 -18.11 4.28
CA PRO A 9 -4.36 -18.05 4.44
C PRO A 9 -4.04 -16.86 5.37
N LEU A 10 -3.35 -17.14 6.48
CA LEU A 10 -3.10 -16.20 7.58
C LEU A 10 -2.59 -14.83 7.09
N GLY A 11 -1.81 -14.81 6.02
CA GLY A 11 -1.30 -13.55 5.49
C GLY A 11 -2.32 -12.68 4.74
N GLN A 12 -3.42 -13.23 4.21
CA GLN A 12 -4.53 -12.42 3.71
C GLN A 12 -5.26 -11.69 4.84
N GLN A 13 -5.27 -12.28 6.05
CA GLN A 13 -5.80 -11.65 7.25
C GLN A 13 -4.84 -10.58 7.79
N MET A 14 -3.52 -10.82 7.75
CA MET A 14 -2.52 -9.81 8.07
C MET A 14 -2.56 -8.61 7.12
N LEU A 15 -2.69 -8.83 5.81
CA LEU A 15 -2.79 -7.75 4.82
C LEU A 15 -3.99 -6.84 5.08
N ARG A 16 -5.13 -7.44 5.43
CA ARG A 16 -6.34 -6.69 5.81
C ARG A 16 -6.13 -5.89 7.10
N GLY A 17 -5.46 -6.48 8.09
CA GLY A 17 -5.11 -5.78 9.33
C GLY A 17 -4.25 -4.55 9.05
N ILE A 18 -3.16 -4.71 8.30
CA ILE A 18 -2.25 -3.62 7.92
C ILE A 18 -2.97 -2.55 7.10
N GLY A 19 -3.82 -2.95 6.14
CA GLY A 19 -4.61 -2.02 5.33
C GLY A 19 -5.54 -1.13 6.17
N ILE A 20 -6.11 -1.66 7.26
CA ILE A 20 -6.92 -0.85 8.19
C ILE A 20 -6.06 0.22 8.88
N PHE A 21 -4.85 -0.13 9.34
CA PHE A 21 -3.93 0.85 9.92
C PHE A 21 -3.50 1.91 8.90
N GLN A 22 -3.26 1.52 7.64
CA GLN A 22 -2.98 2.47 6.56
C GLN A 22 -4.12 3.48 6.38
N VAL A 23 -5.38 3.03 6.42
CA VAL A 23 -6.55 3.92 6.33
C VAL A 23 -6.70 4.79 7.58
N ILE A 24 -6.48 4.25 8.78
CA ILE A 24 -6.55 5.03 10.04
C ILE A 24 -5.57 6.20 10.01
N VAL A 25 -4.41 6.03 9.38
CA VAL A 25 -3.42 7.11 9.24
C VAL A 25 -3.75 8.03 8.06
N ALA A 26 -4.10 7.47 6.90
CA ALA A 26 -4.29 8.25 5.67
C ALA A 26 -5.60 9.04 5.64
N PHE A 27 -6.67 8.54 6.27
CA PHE A 27 -7.99 9.18 6.23
C PHE A 27 -8.03 10.52 6.97
N PRO A 28 -7.54 10.66 8.22
CA PRO A 28 -7.47 11.96 8.88
C PRO A 28 -6.58 12.94 8.12
N ALA A 29 -5.44 12.47 7.59
CA ALA A 29 -4.54 13.30 6.78
C ALA A 29 -5.26 13.84 5.54
N MET A 30 -6.00 12.98 4.81
CA MET A 30 -6.83 13.37 3.67
C MET A 30 -7.86 14.45 4.05
N CYS A 31 -8.60 14.27 5.14
CA CYS A 31 -9.64 15.21 5.55
C CYS A 31 -9.08 16.58 5.99
N ILE A 32 -8.02 16.57 6.81
CA ILE A 32 -7.42 17.79 7.34
C ILE A 32 -6.76 18.60 6.22
N LEU A 33 -5.97 17.95 5.37
CA LEU A 33 -5.29 18.62 4.25
C LEU A 33 -6.28 19.05 3.17
N GLY A 34 -7.32 18.26 2.91
CA GLY A 34 -8.40 18.65 2.02
C GLY A 34 -9.15 19.89 2.52
N TYR A 35 -9.39 19.99 3.83
CA TYR A 35 -9.97 21.20 4.43
C TYR A 35 -9.05 22.41 4.25
N PHE A 36 -7.75 22.28 4.54
CA PHE A 36 -6.79 23.38 4.35
C PHE A 36 -6.66 23.81 2.88
N ALA A 37 -6.72 22.87 1.94
CA ALA A 37 -6.74 23.18 0.52
C ALA A 37 -8.00 23.98 0.14
N LEU A 38 -9.17 23.63 0.68
CA LEU A 38 -10.41 24.40 0.45
C LEU A 38 -10.34 25.79 1.08
N ASP A 39 -9.85 25.90 2.31
CA ASP A 39 -9.65 27.17 3.01
C ASP A 39 -8.79 28.14 2.19
N GLN A 40 -7.69 27.63 1.64
CA GLN A 40 -6.77 28.40 0.80
C GLN A 40 -7.34 28.76 -0.58
N LEU A 41 -8.32 27.99 -1.07
CA LEU A 41 -9.06 28.33 -2.29
C LEU A 41 -9.98 29.54 -2.08
N PHE A 42 -10.60 29.66 -0.90
CA PHE A 42 -11.51 30.76 -0.57
C PHE A 42 -10.79 32.02 -0.11
N TRP A 43 -9.59 31.89 0.49
CA TRP A 43 -8.71 33.01 0.82
C TRP A 43 -7.38 32.94 0.07
N PRO A 44 -7.38 33.16 -1.26
CA PRO A 44 -6.21 32.97 -2.11
C PRO A 44 -5.11 34.03 -1.92
N GLN A 45 -5.22 34.92 -0.93
CA GLN A 45 -4.47 36.17 -0.92
C GLN A 45 -2.94 36.05 -0.82
N LEU A 46 -2.33 34.87 -0.57
CA LEU A 46 -0.85 34.81 -0.50
C LEU A 46 -0.14 33.48 -0.84
N ARG A 47 -0.82 32.36 -1.17
CA ARG A 47 -0.16 31.03 -1.00
C ARG A 47 -0.54 29.91 -1.99
N TYR A 48 -0.45 30.14 -3.30
CA TYR A 48 -0.64 29.10 -4.32
C TYR A 48 0.20 27.83 -4.08
N TYR A 49 1.40 27.99 -3.53
CA TYR A 49 2.29 26.88 -3.15
C TYR A 49 1.64 25.94 -2.13
N TYR A 50 1.10 26.51 -1.05
CA TYR A 50 0.49 25.74 0.04
C TYR A 50 -0.79 25.05 -0.44
N PHE A 51 -1.54 25.71 -1.34
CA PHE A 51 -2.77 25.14 -1.88
C PHE A 51 -2.46 23.88 -2.67
N PHE A 52 -1.46 23.99 -3.55
CA PHE A 52 -1.01 22.86 -4.36
C PHE A 52 -0.45 21.72 -3.49
N MET A 53 0.32 22.07 -2.46
CA MET A 53 0.93 21.11 -1.54
C MET A 53 -0.13 20.32 -0.76
N ASP A 54 -1.09 21.02 -0.14
CA ASP A 54 -2.17 20.41 0.62
C ASP A 54 -3.11 19.59 -0.27
N LEU A 55 -3.42 20.11 -1.46
CA LEU A 55 -4.26 19.42 -2.45
C LEU A 55 -3.62 18.12 -2.94
N MET A 56 -2.35 18.15 -3.37
CA MET A 56 -1.63 16.95 -3.84
C MET A 56 -1.49 15.93 -2.74
N THR A 57 -1.16 16.36 -1.52
CA THR A 57 -1.01 15.45 -0.38
C THR A 57 -2.34 14.82 0.00
N ALA A 58 -3.44 15.59 -0.02
CA ALA A 58 -4.79 15.09 0.20
C ALA A 58 -5.21 14.09 -0.89
N PHE A 59 -4.91 14.35 -2.16
CA PHE A 59 -5.20 13.42 -3.26
C PHE A 59 -4.44 12.10 -3.14
N ILE A 60 -3.15 12.15 -2.78
CA ILE A 60 -2.37 10.92 -2.62
C ILE A 60 -2.87 10.12 -1.41
N ALA A 61 -3.19 10.78 -0.30
CA ALA A 61 -3.81 10.14 0.86
C ALA A 61 -5.18 9.52 0.51
N ALA A 62 -5.99 10.23 -0.28
CA ALA A 62 -7.26 9.71 -0.82
C ALA A 62 -7.03 8.48 -1.71
N GLY A 63 -5.99 8.49 -2.55
CA GLY A 63 -5.59 7.35 -3.37
C GLY A 63 -5.27 6.10 -2.55
N ILE A 64 -4.52 6.26 -1.44
CA ILE A 64 -4.22 5.15 -0.52
C ILE A 64 -5.51 4.58 0.10
N VAL A 65 -6.40 5.45 0.59
CA VAL A 65 -7.70 5.04 1.17
C VAL A 65 -8.57 4.33 0.13
N PHE A 66 -8.61 4.86 -1.10
CA PHE A 66 -9.36 4.27 -2.21
C PHE A 66 -8.83 2.87 -2.56
N ILE A 67 -7.51 2.69 -2.66
CA ILE A 67 -6.91 1.37 -2.93
C ILE A 67 -7.30 0.37 -1.85
N VAL A 68 -7.20 0.73 -0.57
CA VAL A 68 -7.60 -0.17 0.52
C VAL A 68 -9.10 -0.49 0.47
N TYR A 69 -9.93 0.48 0.15
CA TYR A 69 -11.37 0.28 -0.02
C TYR A 69 -11.68 -0.70 -1.16
N VAL A 70 -11.02 -0.56 -2.31
CA VAL A 70 -11.15 -1.48 -3.46
C VAL A 70 -10.68 -2.88 -3.08
N GLN A 71 -9.51 -3.01 -2.44
CA GLN A 71 -8.98 -4.30 -1.96
C GLN A 71 -9.91 -4.98 -0.95
N ARG A 72 -10.71 -4.21 -0.20
CA ARG A 72 -11.69 -4.76 0.76
C ARG A 72 -12.96 -5.29 0.08
N LYS A 73 -13.40 -4.66 -1.02
CA LYS A 73 -14.66 -4.99 -1.70
C LYS A 73 -14.50 -5.97 -2.85
N ALA A 74 -13.39 -5.92 -3.57
CA ALA A 74 -13.15 -6.78 -4.73
C ALA A 74 -12.45 -8.09 -4.34
N ILE A 75 -12.78 -9.18 -5.02
CA ILE A 75 -11.95 -10.38 -5.03
C ILE A 75 -10.82 -10.10 -6.01
N VAL A 76 -9.66 -9.73 -5.48
CA VAL A 76 -8.50 -9.29 -6.26
C VAL A 76 -7.55 -10.49 -6.45
N THR A 77 -7.03 -10.68 -7.66
CA THR A 77 -6.03 -11.72 -7.93
C THR A 77 -4.69 -11.40 -7.26
N THR A 78 -3.80 -12.38 -7.11
CA THR A 78 -2.48 -12.16 -6.47
C THR A 78 -1.68 -11.06 -7.18
N TYR A 79 -1.67 -11.07 -8.52
CA TYR A 79 -0.98 -10.05 -9.32
C TYR A 79 -1.58 -8.64 -9.14
N GLN A 80 -2.90 -8.52 -9.18
CA GLN A 80 -3.56 -7.23 -8.94
C GLN A 80 -3.33 -6.73 -7.50
N THR A 81 -3.25 -7.64 -6.52
CA THR A 81 -2.94 -7.30 -5.13
C THR A 81 -1.52 -6.74 -5.03
N LEU A 82 -0.56 -7.36 -5.71
CA LEU A 82 0.82 -6.86 -5.81
C LEU A 82 0.87 -5.46 -6.43
N LEU A 83 0.14 -5.22 -7.53
CA LEU A 83 0.07 -3.90 -8.15
C LEU A 83 -0.50 -2.86 -7.19
N PHE A 84 -1.58 -3.17 -6.48
CA PHE A 84 -2.17 -2.26 -5.50
C PHE A 84 -1.26 -1.95 -4.31
N GLU A 85 -0.58 -2.96 -3.76
CA GLU A 85 0.43 -2.72 -2.70
C GLU A 85 1.60 -1.90 -3.23
N THR A 86 2.06 -2.17 -4.46
CA THR A 86 3.13 -1.41 -5.10
C THR A 86 2.73 0.04 -5.31
N SER A 87 1.52 0.31 -5.81
CA SER A 87 1.00 1.67 -5.96
C SER A 87 0.88 2.41 -4.63
N LYS A 88 0.41 1.76 -3.56
CA LYS A 88 0.36 2.36 -2.22
C LYS A 88 1.74 2.73 -1.72
N THR A 89 2.71 1.83 -1.84
CA THR A 89 4.10 2.08 -1.42
C THR A 89 4.73 3.17 -2.27
N LEU A 90 4.50 3.19 -3.58
CA LEU A 90 4.97 4.25 -4.47
C LEU A 90 4.41 5.61 -4.05
N PHE A 91 3.11 5.69 -3.76
CA PHE A 91 2.46 6.91 -3.27
C PHE A 91 3.02 7.37 -1.92
N ALA A 92 3.20 6.45 -0.97
CA ALA A 92 3.80 6.76 0.32
C ALA A 92 5.25 7.26 0.19
N THR A 93 6.05 6.61 -0.66
CA THR A 93 7.43 7.00 -0.94
C THR A 93 7.51 8.34 -1.65
N ALA A 94 6.63 8.59 -2.63
CA ALA A 94 6.55 9.87 -3.32
C ALA A 94 6.18 11.00 -2.35
N LEU A 95 5.24 10.77 -1.43
CA LEU A 95 4.92 11.73 -0.37
C LEU A 95 6.08 11.99 0.57
N TRP A 96 6.78 10.94 1.00
CA TRP A 96 7.95 11.10 1.85
C TRP A 96 9.05 11.88 1.15
N LEU A 97 9.33 11.55 -0.10
CA LEU A 97 10.33 12.25 -0.93
C LEU A 97 9.93 13.71 -1.18
N TRP A 98 8.64 13.97 -1.37
CA TRP A 98 8.10 15.31 -1.46
C TRP A 98 8.29 16.10 -0.15
N LEU A 99 8.01 15.51 1.01
CA LEU A 99 8.18 16.16 2.32
C LEU A 99 9.65 16.52 2.60
N ILE A 100 10.60 15.63 2.26
CA ILE A 100 12.02 15.92 2.46
C ILE A 100 12.52 16.99 1.49
N LEU A 101 12.09 16.96 0.23
CA LEU A 101 12.41 18.01 -0.74
C LEU A 101 11.80 19.36 -0.35
N ASP A 102 10.55 19.38 0.10
CA ASP A 102 9.90 20.58 0.64
C ASP A 102 10.64 21.11 1.86
N SER A 103 11.10 20.25 2.76
CA SER A 103 11.89 20.68 3.92
C SER A 103 13.24 21.29 3.54
N ALA A 104 13.87 20.80 2.46
CA ALA A 104 15.20 21.23 2.02
C ALA A 104 15.17 22.43 1.07
N PHE A 105 14.21 22.49 0.15
CA PHE A 105 14.19 23.41 -1.00
C PHE A 105 12.87 24.15 -1.19
N GLY A 106 11.92 24.04 -0.26
CA GLY A 106 10.58 24.60 -0.47
C GLY A 106 10.58 26.12 -0.68
N PRO A 107 9.74 26.65 -1.59
CA PRO A 107 9.57 28.10 -1.84
C PRO A 107 9.20 28.91 -0.59
N TRP A 108 8.68 28.23 0.45
CA TRP A 108 8.44 28.80 1.76
C TRP A 108 9.71 29.31 2.46
N GLN A 109 10.93 28.98 2.00
CA GLN A 109 12.12 29.64 2.53
C GLN A 109 12.20 31.11 2.07
N ASN A 110 11.72 31.41 0.85
CA ASN A 110 11.84 32.73 0.23
C ASN A 110 10.67 33.66 0.61
N ASP A 111 9.43 33.14 0.69
CA ASP A 111 8.24 33.90 1.08
C ASP A 111 8.36 34.55 2.46
N TRP A 112 9.24 34.02 3.32
CA TRP A 112 9.39 34.45 4.71
C TRP A 112 10.70 35.19 4.99
N ASP A 113 11.69 35.10 4.08
CA ASP A 113 12.92 35.91 4.13
C ASP A 113 12.65 37.38 3.75
N GLU A 114 11.56 37.67 3.01
CA GLU A 114 11.11 39.05 2.76
C GLU A 114 10.62 39.76 4.06
N HIS A 115 10.17 38.98 5.06
CA HIS A 115 9.81 39.46 6.39
C HIS A 115 11.00 39.36 7.38
N ARG A 116 12.11 39.97 6.95
CA ARG A 116 13.45 40.26 7.50
C ARG A 116 13.90 39.94 8.95
N TRP A 117 13.06 39.51 9.89
CA TRP A 117 13.47 39.12 11.24
C TRP A 117 12.46 38.14 11.82
N ASN A 118 12.71 36.83 11.66
CA ASN A 118 11.86 35.83 12.28
C ASN A 118 12.70 34.72 12.97
N PRO A 119 12.74 34.67 14.31
CA PRO A 119 13.49 33.65 15.05
C PRO A 119 12.92 32.22 14.89
N GLY A 120 11.78 32.04 14.21
CA GLY A 120 11.11 30.74 14.01
C GLY A 120 11.51 29.93 12.77
N ARG A 121 12.49 30.36 11.96
CA ARG A 121 12.91 29.63 10.74
C ARG A 121 13.41 28.22 11.07
N GLU A 122 14.30 28.11 12.06
CA GLU A 122 14.85 26.82 12.50
C GLU A 122 13.76 25.90 13.07
N GLU A 123 12.79 26.46 13.79
CA GLU A 123 11.67 25.70 14.34
C GLU A 123 10.75 25.15 13.24
N MET A 124 10.48 25.92 12.19
CA MET A 124 9.68 25.47 11.04
C MET A 124 10.40 24.40 10.21
N VAL A 125 11.70 24.58 9.93
CA VAL A 125 12.52 23.53 9.30
C VAL A 125 12.47 22.27 10.16
N ALA A 126 12.69 22.40 11.47
CA ALA A 126 12.69 21.28 12.40
C ALA A 126 11.33 20.56 12.43
N TRP A 127 10.22 21.28 12.39
CA TRP A 127 8.88 20.69 12.32
C TRP A 127 8.67 19.90 11.02
N ARG A 128 9.07 20.45 9.86
CA ARG A 128 8.96 19.75 8.56
C ARG A 128 9.85 18.51 8.49
N VAL A 129 11.09 18.62 9.00
CA VAL A 129 12.03 17.49 9.09
C VAL A 129 11.49 16.41 10.03
N ARG A 130 10.90 16.78 11.18
CA ARG A 130 10.24 15.83 12.09
C ARG A 130 9.08 15.12 11.40
N SER A 131 8.25 15.84 10.65
CA SER A 131 7.15 15.25 9.86
C SER A 131 7.67 14.28 8.79
N ALA A 132 8.75 14.63 8.07
CA ALA A 132 9.40 13.74 7.11
C ALA A 132 10.02 12.50 7.80
N ALA A 133 10.61 12.67 8.98
CA ALA A 133 11.17 11.58 9.79
C ALA A 133 10.07 10.63 10.32
N LEU A 134 8.92 11.17 10.73
CA LEU A 134 7.76 10.34 11.10
C LEU A 134 7.20 9.61 9.88
N ALA A 135 7.15 10.27 8.72
CA ALA A 135 6.64 9.67 7.49
C ALA A 135 7.48 8.45 7.03
N ILE A 136 8.82 8.49 7.14
CA ILE A 136 9.65 7.31 6.83
C ILE A 136 9.42 6.16 7.80
N ILE A 137 9.20 6.44 9.10
CA ILE A 137 8.89 5.40 10.09
C ILE A 137 7.56 4.72 9.72
N VAL A 138 6.53 5.50 9.41
CA VAL A 138 5.23 4.99 8.97
C VAL A 138 5.36 4.16 7.69
N LEU A 139 6.14 4.62 6.72
CA LEU A 139 6.40 3.95 5.46
C LEU A 139 7.09 2.58 5.67
N VAL A 140 8.12 2.53 6.50
CA VAL A 140 8.86 1.29 6.78
C VAL A 140 8.04 0.30 7.61
N ILE A 141 7.15 0.76 8.49
CA ILE A 141 6.35 -0.13 9.35
C ILE A 141 5.06 -0.60 8.65
N LEU A 142 4.39 0.27 7.89
CA LEU A 142 3.06 -0.04 7.34
C LEU A 142 3.06 -0.40 5.86
N PHE A 143 3.99 0.10 5.05
CA PHE A 143 3.94 -0.06 3.59
C PHE A 143 4.95 -1.10 3.07
N TYR A 144 6.17 -1.09 3.59
CA TYR A 144 7.21 -2.03 3.15
C TYR A 144 6.90 -3.49 3.54
N PRO A 145 6.38 -3.80 4.74
CA PRO A 145 6.04 -5.16 5.12
C PRO A 145 4.87 -5.72 4.30
N SER A 146 3.86 -4.90 3.97
CA SER A 146 2.75 -5.35 3.11
C SER A 146 3.23 -5.65 1.70
N LEU A 147 4.06 -4.78 1.13
CA LEU A 147 4.67 -4.99 -0.18
C LEU A 147 5.54 -6.25 -0.21
N GLY A 148 6.46 -6.39 0.74
CA GLY A 148 7.37 -7.53 0.83
C GLY A 148 6.61 -8.86 0.96
N TYR A 149 5.54 -8.89 1.77
CA TYR A 149 4.70 -10.07 1.89
C TYR A 149 4.02 -10.42 0.56
N THR A 150 3.37 -9.45 -0.12
CA THR A 150 2.73 -9.72 -1.41
C THR A 150 3.70 -10.14 -2.50
N TYR A 151 4.93 -9.60 -2.48
CA TYR A 151 5.98 -9.99 -3.40
C TYR A 151 6.42 -11.44 -3.16
N MET A 152 6.61 -11.85 -1.91
CA MET A 152 6.94 -13.24 -1.58
C MET A 152 5.84 -14.21 -2.02
N VAL A 153 4.57 -13.86 -1.79
CA VAL A 153 3.43 -14.69 -2.22
C VAL A 153 3.38 -14.81 -3.75
N TRP A 154 3.47 -13.68 -4.46
CA TRP A 154 3.48 -13.68 -5.91
C TRP A 154 4.65 -14.49 -6.48
N LYS A 155 5.86 -14.33 -5.92
CA LYS A 155 7.04 -15.09 -6.32
C LYS A 155 6.83 -16.60 -6.13
N SER A 156 6.28 -17.01 -4.98
CA SER A 156 6.01 -18.44 -4.69
C SER A 156 4.93 -19.04 -5.60
N GLU A 157 3.98 -18.23 -6.05
CA GLU A 157 2.94 -18.65 -6.97
C GLU A 157 3.49 -18.76 -8.40
N TYR A 158 4.32 -17.80 -8.81
CA TYR A 158 5.03 -17.80 -10.09
C TYR A 158 5.96 -19.03 -10.22
N GLU A 159 6.78 -19.32 -9.19
CA GLU A 159 7.68 -20.47 -9.18
C GLU A 159 6.94 -21.82 -9.22
N ARG A 160 5.73 -21.91 -8.65
CA ARG A 160 4.89 -23.12 -8.76
C ARG A 160 4.30 -23.33 -10.15
N VAL A 161 4.01 -22.25 -10.86
CA VAL A 161 3.48 -22.31 -12.22
C VAL A 161 4.60 -22.61 -13.22
N GLU A 162 5.78 -22.01 -13.06
CA GLU A 162 6.96 -22.31 -13.90
C GLU A 162 7.58 -23.68 -13.61
N GLY A 163 7.71 -24.07 -12.34
CA GLY A 163 8.25 -25.38 -11.96
C GLY A 163 7.27 -26.55 -12.12
N GLY A 164 6.03 -26.28 -12.53
CA GLY A 164 4.99 -27.28 -12.77
C GLY A 164 4.96 -27.83 -14.19
N ASP A 165 5.75 -27.26 -15.13
CA ASP A 165 5.72 -27.64 -16.55
C ASP A 165 7.05 -28.21 -17.08
N ASP A 166 8.06 -28.37 -16.22
CA ASP A 166 9.35 -28.96 -16.61
C ASP A 166 9.88 -29.94 -15.55
N GLY A 167 9.69 -31.25 -15.80
CA GLY A 167 10.44 -32.31 -15.11
C GLY A 167 9.65 -33.20 -14.14
N GLY A 168 8.67 -33.96 -14.67
CA GLY A 168 7.95 -34.98 -13.88
C GLY A 168 7.36 -36.12 -14.70
N ARG A 169 8.02 -36.57 -15.78
CA ARG A 169 7.72 -37.83 -16.46
C ARG A 169 8.91 -38.78 -16.31
N GLY A 170 8.80 -39.76 -15.42
CA GLY A 170 9.74 -40.88 -15.28
C GLY A 170 9.56 -41.64 -13.97
N GLU A 171 8.75 -42.72 -14.02
CA GLU A 171 8.77 -43.94 -13.16
C GLU A 171 8.48 -43.74 -11.65
N GLU A 172 7.48 -44.35 -10.99
CA GLU A 172 6.79 -45.62 -11.17
C GLU A 172 5.33 -45.52 -10.68
N ARG A 173 4.35 -45.74 -11.57
CA ARG A 173 3.14 -46.52 -11.22
C ARG A 173 2.47 -47.06 -12.48
N THR A 174 3.26 -47.75 -13.30
CA THR A 174 2.70 -48.80 -14.13
C THR A 174 2.41 -49.94 -13.18
N GLU A 175 1.15 -50.15 -12.83
CA GLU A 175 0.55 -51.49 -12.86
C GLU A 175 -0.96 -51.42 -12.60
N ARG A 176 -1.69 -51.83 -13.65
CA ARG A 176 -3.05 -52.40 -13.63
C ARG A 176 -4.22 -51.44 -13.46
N THR A 177 -4.63 -50.84 -14.56
CA THR A 177 -6.01 -51.09 -15.01
C THR A 177 -6.17 -52.59 -15.31
N PRO A 178 -7.25 -53.22 -14.83
CA PRO A 178 -8.02 -54.08 -15.70
C PRO A 178 -9.46 -53.59 -15.79
N LEU A 179 -9.88 -53.41 -17.05
CA LEU A 179 -11.27 -53.31 -17.47
C LEU A 179 -12.00 -54.61 -17.11
N LEU A 180 -13.27 -54.49 -16.67
CA LEU A 180 -14.36 -55.46 -16.84
C LEU A 180 -14.07 -56.94 -16.46
N ALA A 181 -14.32 -57.29 -15.19
CA ALA A 181 -14.74 -58.64 -14.80
C ALA A 181 -15.32 -58.63 -13.38
N GLU A 182 -16.63 -58.37 -13.25
CA GLU A 182 -17.48 -59.18 -12.38
C GLU A 182 -18.94 -59.05 -12.85
N GLU A 183 -19.26 -59.89 -13.82
CA GLU A 183 -20.61 -60.35 -14.12
C GLU A 183 -21.02 -61.38 -13.05
N ASN A 184 -22.30 -61.37 -12.66
CA ASN A 184 -23.05 -62.31 -11.79
C ASN A 184 -22.97 -62.01 -10.26
N VAL A 185 -24.04 -61.97 -9.45
CA VAL A 185 -25.23 -62.84 -9.32
C VAL A 185 -26.35 -62.12 -8.51
N ILE A 186 -27.59 -62.13 -9.02
CA ILE A 186 -28.91 -62.33 -8.37
C ILE A 186 -29.10 -61.89 -6.90
N VAL A 187 -30.02 -60.93 -6.64
CA VAL A 187 -31.32 -61.11 -5.93
C VAL A 187 -32.32 -60.07 -6.46
#